data_AF-A0A353SS63-F1
#
_entry.id   AF-A0A353SS63-F1
#
_cell.length_a   1.000
_cell.length_b   1.000
_cell.length_c   1.000
_cell.angle_alpha   90.00
_cell.angle_beta   90.00
_cell.angle_gamma   90.00
#
_symmetry.space_group_name_H-M   'P 1'
#
loop_
_entity.id
_entity.type
_entity.pdbx_description
1 polymer ?
#
loop_
_entity_poly.entity_id
_entity_poly.type
_entity_poly.pdbx_seq_one_letter_code
_entity_poly.pdbx_strand_id
1 'polypeptide(L)'
;MEPSKIVVRYRDGKTLKGYTQNFFPNKPVFHVNRLGASGSGDLVEVKVDALKAVFFVRDFAGNPKYDERKRLLEGEKIQGRMIEVTFRDGEILTGTTTGYDPNRPGFFLFPVDPKANNTKVYVVSGGIGKARFL
;
A
#
# COMPACT_ATOMS: atom_id res chain seq x y z
N MET A 1 -5.64 18.04 8.75
CA MET A 1 -5.21 16.62 8.78
C MET A 1 -3.71 16.61 8.56
N GLU A 2 -2.97 15.79 9.32
CA GLU A 2 -1.54 15.60 9.05
C GLU A 2 -1.32 14.83 7.74
N PRO A 3 -0.28 15.15 6.95
CA PRO A 3 0.07 14.38 5.77
C PRO A 3 0.37 12.92 6.08
N SER A 4 -0.12 12.02 5.25
CA SER A 4 0.19 10.59 5.35
C SER A 4 1.60 10.32 4.83
N LYS A 5 2.41 9.60 5.61
CA LYS A 5 3.69 9.03 5.15
C LYS A 5 3.42 7.82 4.25
N ILE A 6 3.99 7.84 3.06
CA ILE A 6 3.77 6.78 2.07
C ILE A 6 5.04 6.35 1.36
N VAL A 7 5.05 5.08 0.97
CA VAL A 7 5.98 4.53 -0.01
C VAL A 7 5.17 4.11 -1.22
N VAL A 8 5.38 4.79 -2.34
CA VAL A 8 4.78 4.47 -3.64
C VAL A 8 5.69 3.50 -4.36
N ARG A 9 5.15 2.35 -4.79
CA ARG A 9 5.86 1.36 -5.59
C ARG A 9 5.25 1.34 -6.99
N TYR A 10 6.08 1.60 -8.00
CA TYR A 10 5.69 1.57 -9.40
C TYR A 10 5.75 0.14 -9.96
N ARG A 11 5.02 -0.13 -11.04
CA ARG A 11 5.06 -1.44 -11.72
C ARG A 11 6.41 -1.71 -12.39
N ASP A 12 7.18 -0.67 -12.67
CA ASP A 12 8.55 -0.75 -13.23
C ASP A 12 9.62 -0.97 -12.14
N GLY A 13 9.22 -1.18 -10.88
CA GLY A 13 10.12 -1.43 -9.76
C GLY A 13 10.64 -0.17 -9.07
N LYS A 14 10.40 1.04 -9.62
CA LYS A 14 10.79 2.29 -8.97
C LYS A 14 10.02 2.50 -7.66
N THR A 15 10.64 3.27 -6.77
CA THR A 15 10.07 3.59 -5.46
C THR A 15 10.17 5.09 -5.18
N LEU A 16 9.08 5.68 -4.71
CA LEU A 16 9.03 7.07 -4.24
C LEU A 16 8.55 7.09 -2.79
N LYS A 17 9.39 7.59 -1.89
CA LYS A 17 9.05 7.83 -0.48
C LYS A 17 8.69 9.29 -0.29
N GLY A 18 7.65 9.57 0.49
CA GLY A 18 7.24 10.93 0.77
C GLY A 18 5.93 11.04 1.52
N TYR A 19 5.33 12.22 1.43
CA TYR A 19 4.11 12.58 2.13
C TYR A 19 3.02 12.94 1.13
N THR A 20 1.78 12.55 1.41
CA THR A 20 0.61 12.95 0.61
C THR A 20 -0.51 13.48 1.49
N GLN A 21 -1.34 14.36 0.93
CA GLN A 21 -2.56 14.87 1.55
C GLN A 21 -3.80 14.63 0.68
N ASN A 22 -3.63 14.17 -0.55
CA ASN A 22 -4.69 14.11 -1.56
C ASN A 22 -4.75 12.78 -2.31
N PHE A 23 -4.33 11.69 -1.68
CA PHE A 23 -4.54 10.36 -2.23
C PHE A 23 -6.01 9.94 -2.09
N PHE A 24 -6.70 9.79 -3.22
CA PHE A 24 -8.08 9.31 -3.28
C PHE A 24 -8.17 8.16 -4.29
N PRO A 25 -8.63 6.95 -3.89
CA PRO A 25 -8.72 5.78 -4.76
C PRO A 25 -9.48 5.96 -6.08
N ASN A 26 -10.42 6.91 -6.10
CA ASN A 26 -11.27 7.23 -7.25
C ASN A 26 -10.71 8.34 -8.14
N LYS A 27 -9.51 8.85 -7.85
CA LYS A 27 -8.82 9.84 -8.68
C LYS A 27 -7.67 9.16 -9.43
N PRO A 28 -7.45 9.49 -10.72
CA PRO A 28 -6.40 8.86 -11.52
C PRO A 28 -4.99 9.35 -11.12
N VAL A 29 -4.90 10.49 -10.45
CA VAL A 29 -3.65 11.14 -10.04
C VAL A 29 -3.72 11.66 -8.62
N PHE A 30 -2.58 11.73 -7.96
CA PHE A 30 -2.38 12.39 -6.67
C PHE A 30 -0.95 12.95 -6.59
N HIS A 31 -0.64 13.67 -5.53
CA HIS A 31 0.67 14.29 -5.39
C HIS A 31 1.43 13.78 -4.16
N VAL A 32 2.75 13.70 -4.31
CA VAL A 32 3.67 13.28 -3.26
C VAL A 32 4.75 14.32 -3.07
N ASN A 33 4.83 14.89 -1.88
CA ASN A 33 6.00 15.65 -1.43
C ASN A 33 7.11 14.66 -1.10
N ARG A 34 8.17 14.64 -1.90
CA ARG A 34 9.28 13.69 -1.76
C ARG A 34 9.96 13.80 -0.39
N LEU A 35 10.38 12.67 0.17
CA LEU A 35 11.17 12.67 1.41
C LEU A 35 12.54 13.31 1.18
N GLY A 36 12.96 14.21 2.07
CA GLY A 36 14.24 14.94 1.97
C GLY A 36 14.19 16.21 1.12
N ALA A 37 12.98 16.56 0.66
CA ALA A 37 12.65 17.80 -0.03
C ALA A 37 12.89 19.06 0.82
N SER A 38 13.31 20.16 0.21
CA SER A 38 13.41 21.48 0.85
C SER A 38 12.96 22.63 -0.05
N GLY A 39 12.44 22.36 -1.25
CA GLY A 39 12.03 23.36 -2.24
C GLY A 39 10.75 23.02 -3.00
N SER A 40 10.37 23.89 -3.95
CA SER A 40 9.12 23.79 -4.72
C SER A 40 9.10 22.72 -5.82
N GLY A 41 10.26 22.15 -6.19
CA GLY A 41 10.37 21.05 -7.17
C GLY A 41 10.11 19.66 -6.60
N ASP A 42 9.69 19.58 -5.34
CA ASP A 42 9.62 18.33 -4.57
C ASP A 42 8.22 17.69 -4.55
N LEU A 43 7.24 18.32 -5.19
CA LEU A 43 5.90 17.79 -5.39
C LEU A 43 5.84 17.00 -6.69
N VAL A 44 5.72 15.68 -6.58
CA VAL A 44 5.66 14.76 -7.72
C VAL A 44 4.20 14.38 -7.98
N GLU A 45 3.71 14.64 -9.19
CA GLU A 45 2.44 14.06 -9.66
C GLU A 45 2.63 12.56 -9.92
N VAL A 46 1.74 11.74 -9.35
CA VAL A 46 1.78 10.28 -9.46
C VAL A 46 0.49 9.79 -10.10
N LYS A 47 0.61 9.07 -11.22
CA LYS A 47 -0.50 8.37 -11.88
C LYS A 47 -0.74 7.02 -11.22
N VAL A 48 -1.97 6.77 -10.76
CA VAL A 48 -2.32 5.55 -10.00
C VAL A 48 -2.18 4.30 -10.85
N ASP A 49 -2.51 4.38 -12.14
CA ASP A 49 -2.42 3.26 -13.08
C ASP A 49 -0.97 2.77 -13.32
N ALA A 50 0.03 3.62 -13.11
CA ALA A 50 1.45 3.28 -13.18
C ALA A 50 1.93 2.47 -11.97
N LEU A 51 1.12 2.38 -10.90
CA LEU A 51 1.53 1.84 -9.62
C LEU A 51 1.28 0.34 -9.48
N LYS A 52 2.14 -0.27 -8.67
CA LYS A 52 1.89 -1.56 -8.05
C LYS A 52 1.00 -1.37 -6.82
N ALA A 53 1.40 -0.47 -5.93
CA ALA A 53 0.69 -0.18 -4.70
C ALA A 53 1.17 1.12 -4.03
N VAL A 54 0.35 1.66 -3.13
CA VAL A 54 0.70 2.74 -2.21
C VAL A 54 0.69 2.18 -0.78
N PHE A 55 1.86 2.15 -0.14
CA PHE A 55 2.03 1.66 1.22
C PHE A 55 2.00 2.83 2.19
N PHE A 56 1.07 2.82 3.14
CA PHE A 56 1.01 3.81 4.21
C PHE A 56 1.85 3.31 5.37
N VAL A 57 2.92 4.04 5.70
CA VAL A 57 3.95 3.56 6.64
C VAL A 57 3.99 4.40 7.91
N ARG A 58 4.36 3.78 9.04
CA ARG A 58 4.64 4.50 10.29
C ARG A 58 5.97 5.26 10.18
N ASP A 59 6.95 4.62 9.56
CA ASP A 59 8.32 5.09 9.39
C ASP A 59 8.91 4.74 8.01
N PHE A 60 9.83 5.56 7.49
CA PHE A 60 10.43 5.34 6.16
C PHE A 60 11.60 4.35 6.15
N ALA A 61 12.29 4.16 7.29
CA ALA A 61 13.34 3.17 7.45
C ALA A 61 12.74 1.80 7.78
N GLY A 62 11.71 1.77 8.63
CA GLY A 62 11.10 0.53 9.11
C GLY A 62 12.10 -0.32 9.90
N ASN A 63 11.77 -1.61 10.08
CA ASN A 63 12.70 -2.58 10.66
C ASN A 63 12.87 -3.77 9.71
N PRO A 64 14.02 -3.89 9.00
CA PRO A 64 14.23 -4.97 8.05
C PRO A 64 14.39 -6.35 8.71
N LYS A 65 14.61 -6.41 10.04
CA LYS A 65 14.67 -7.65 10.81
C LYS A 65 13.31 -8.08 11.37
N TYR A 66 12.27 -7.27 11.17
CA TYR A 66 10.94 -7.59 11.66
C TYR A 66 10.26 -8.58 10.73
N ASP A 67 9.92 -9.76 11.24
CA ASP A 67 9.11 -10.75 10.52
C ASP A 67 7.63 -10.48 10.76
N GLU A 68 6.98 -9.85 9.78
CA GLU A 68 5.57 -9.52 9.84
C GLU A 68 4.72 -10.78 9.78
N ARG A 69 3.89 -11.02 10.81
CA ARG A 69 2.99 -12.18 10.80
C ARG A 69 1.93 -12.01 9.71
N LYS A 70 1.67 -13.11 8.99
CA LYS A 70 0.68 -13.17 7.88
C LYS A 70 -0.60 -13.90 8.26
N ARG A 71 -0.72 -14.33 9.52
CA ARG A 71 -1.85 -15.11 10.05
C ARG A 71 -2.43 -14.45 11.28
N LEU A 72 -3.72 -14.68 11.47
CA LEU A 72 -4.43 -14.30 12.68
C LEU A 72 -4.02 -15.19 13.83
N LEU A 73 -3.96 -14.60 15.02
CA LEU A 73 -3.84 -15.34 16.25
C LEU A 73 -5.24 -15.80 16.69
N GLU A 74 -5.28 -16.85 17.50
CA GLU A 74 -6.54 -17.37 18.03
C GLU A 74 -7.28 -16.28 18.82
N GLY A 75 -8.58 -16.12 18.54
CA GLY A 75 -9.42 -15.11 19.18
C GLY A 75 -9.34 -13.70 18.60
N GLU A 76 -8.47 -13.44 17.62
CA GLU A 76 -8.42 -12.13 16.96
C GLU A 76 -9.65 -11.86 16.09
N LYS A 77 -10.33 -10.75 16.37
CA LYS A 77 -11.43 -10.26 15.56
C LYS A 77 -10.87 -9.43 14.41
N ILE A 78 -11.15 -9.85 13.18
CA ILE A 78 -10.86 -9.06 11.99
C ILE A 78 -12.09 -8.32 11.48
N GLN A 79 -11.82 -7.19 10.82
CA GLN A 79 -12.78 -6.56 9.93
C GLN A 79 -12.48 -7.00 8.49
N GLY A 80 -13.53 -7.36 7.74
CA GLY A 80 -13.42 -7.82 6.36
C GLY A 80 -13.01 -9.29 6.22
N ARG A 81 -12.45 -9.65 5.07
CA ARG A 81 -12.03 -11.02 4.71
C ARG A 81 -10.53 -11.08 4.51
N MET A 82 -9.92 -12.20 4.89
CA MET A 82 -8.52 -12.47 4.60
C MET A 82 -8.31 -12.63 3.10
N ILE A 83 -7.26 -12.00 2.58
CA ILE A 83 -6.88 -12.07 1.18
C ILE A 83 -5.36 -12.18 1.06
N GLU A 84 -4.92 -12.96 0.09
CA GLU A 84 -3.53 -13.02 -0.36
C GLU A 84 -3.45 -12.45 -1.78
N VAL A 85 -2.52 -11.52 -1.97
CA VAL A 85 -2.22 -10.89 -3.25
C VAL A 85 -0.80 -11.26 -3.64
N THR A 86 -0.65 -11.95 -4.76
CA THR A 86 0.62 -12.12 -5.44
C THR A 86 0.73 -11.05 -6.52
N PHE A 87 1.72 -10.18 -6.37
CA PHE A 87 2.03 -9.15 -7.36
C PHE A 87 2.75 -9.75 -8.58
N ARG A 88 2.76 -9.02 -9.69
CA ARG A 88 3.41 -9.47 -10.94
C ARG A 88 4.93 -9.68 -10.82
N ASP A 89 5.56 -9.03 -9.84
CA ASP A 89 6.98 -9.22 -9.52
C ASP A 89 7.24 -10.37 -8.54
N GLY A 90 6.22 -11.16 -8.20
CA GLY A 90 6.32 -12.32 -7.31
C GLY A 90 6.21 -11.99 -5.82
N GLU A 91 6.17 -10.72 -5.43
CA GLU A 91 5.96 -10.34 -4.02
C GLU A 91 4.55 -10.79 -3.55
N ILE A 92 4.46 -11.30 -2.33
CA ILE A 92 3.19 -11.76 -1.74
C ILE A 92 2.85 -10.90 -0.52
N LEU A 93 1.66 -10.30 -0.57
CA LEU A 93 1.08 -9.53 0.52
C LEU A 93 -0.19 -10.22 1.04
N THR A 94 -0.29 -10.35 2.36
CA THR A 94 -1.43 -10.96 3.03
C THR A 94 -2.01 -10.00 4.05
N GLY A 95 -3.33 -9.90 4.11
CA GLY A 95 -4.01 -9.03 5.05
C GLY A 95 -5.51 -9.20 4.99
N THR A 96 -6.24 -8.27 5.57
CA THR A 96 -7.70 -8.20 5.46
C THR A 96 -8.12 -7.13 4.47
N THR A 97 -9.26 -7.32 3.83
CA THR A 97 -9.90 -6.29 3.00
C THR A 97 -11.41 -6.30 3.22
N THR A 98 -12.04 -5.13 3.15
CA THR A 98 -13.50 -5.01 3.23
C THR A 98 -14.19 -5.31 1.90
N GLY A 99 -13.45 -5.30 0.78
CA GLY A 99 -13.99 -5.62 -0.53
C GLY A 99 -12.91 -5.67 -1.60
N TYR A 100 -13.04 -6.64 -2.51
CA TYR A 100 -12.20 -6.79 -3.69
C TYR A 100 -13.11 -6.97 -4.91
N ASP A 101 -12.85 -6.17 -5.94
CA ASP A 101 -13.48 -6.26 -7.25
C ASP A 101 -12.37 -6.04 -8.29
N PRO A 102 -12.08 -7.03 -9.16
CA PRO A 102 -11.03 -6.92 -10.16
C PRO A 102 -11.27 -5.80 -11.20
N ASN A 103 -12.52 -5.33 -11.34
CA ASN A 103 -12.87 -4.26 -12.26
C ASN A 103 -12.65 -2.86 -11.66
N ARG A 104 -12.35 -2.75 -10.36
CA ARG A 104 -12.01 -1.48 -9.72
C ARG A 104 -10.52 -1.17 -9.87
N PRO A 105 -10.12 0.12 -9.81
CA PRO A 105 -8.70 0.51 -9.91
C PRO A 105 -7.79 -0.11 -8.84
N GLY A 106 -8.36 -0.47 -7.70
CA GLY A 106 -7.65 -1.08 -6.58
C GLY A 106 -8.54 -1.20 -5.35
N PHE A 107 -7.94 -1.62 -4.24
CA PHE A 107 -8.60 -1.79 -2.95
C PHE A 107 -7.62 -1.61 -1.79
N PHE A 108 -8.13 -1.35 -0.59
CA PHE A 108 -7.31 -1.33 0.61
C PHE A 108 -7.15 -2.73 1.19
N LEU A 109 -5.90 -3.06 1.52
CA LEU A 109 -5.49 -4.22 2.30
C LEU A 109 -4.88 -3.72 3.61
N PHE A 110 -5.27 -4.33 4.71
CA PHE A 110 -4.79 -4.03 6.05
C PHE A 110 -3.94 -5.21 6.55
N PRO A 111 -2.66 -5.00 6.86
CA PRO A 111 -1.84 -6.00 7.51
C PRO A 111 -2.50 -6.55 8.77
N VAL A 112 -2.41 -7.87 8.98
CA VAL A 112 -2.95 -8.51 10.19
C VAL A 112 -2.09 -8.22 11.42
N ASP A 113 -0.82 -7.87 11.21
CA ASP A 113 0.10 -7.52 12.28
C ASP A 113 -0.02 -6.03 12.64
N PRO A 114 -0.54 -5.67 13.83
CA PRO A 114 -0.64 -4.27 14.24
C PRO A 114 0.74 -3.62 14.42
N LYS A 115 1.81 -4.40 14.64
CA LYS A 115 3.19 -3.91 14.78
C LYS A 115 3.89 -3.74 13.42
N ALA A 116 3.26 -4.14 12.32
CA ALA A 116 3.79 -3.88 10.99
C ALA A 116 4.05 -2.39 10.78
N ASN A 117 5.11 -2.09 10.01
CA ASN A 117 5.37 -0.72 9.58
C ASN A 117 4.29 -0.23 8.62
N ASN A 118 3.75 -1.13 7.80
CA ASN A 118 2.61 -0.85 6.94
C ASN A 118 1.34 -0.79 7.79
N THR A 119 0.63 0.34 7.75
CA THR A 119 -0.65 0.52 8.46
C THR A 119 -1.83 0.13 7.57
N LYS A 120 -1.71 0.41 6.28
CA LYS A 120 -2.62 -0.04 5.21
C LYS A 120 -1.90 0.07 3.87
N VAL A 121 -2.37 -0.68 2.89
CA VAL A 121 -1.82 -0.68 1.54
C VAL A 121 -2.98 -0.51 0.57
N TYR A 122 -2.89 0.49 -0.31
CA TYR A 122 -3.77 0.52 -1.48
C TYR A 122 -3.13 -0.30 -2.58
N VAL A 123 -3.69 -1.47 -2.83
CA VAL A 123 -3.24 -2.40 -3.87
C VAL A 123 -3.87 -1.98 -5.19
N VAL A 124 -3.05 -1.69 -6.20
CA VAL A 124 -3.55 -1.30 -7.54
C VAL A 124 -3.75 -2.56 -8.38
N SER A 125 -4.93 -2.71 -8.98
CA SER A 125 -5.32 -3.90 -9.74
C SER A 125 -4.35 -4.21 -10.88
N GLY A 126 -3.81 -3.18 -11.53
CA GLY A 126 -2.81 -3.31 -12.60
C GLY A 126 -1.45 -3.89 -12.15
N GLY A 127 -1.17 -3.94 -10.85
CA GLY A 127 0.02 -4.56 -10.27
C GLY A 127 -0.18 -6.02 -9.83
N ILE A 128 -1.42 -6.50 -9.79
CA ILE A 128 -1.77 -7.85 -9.33
C ILE A 128 -1.47 -8.87 -10.42
N GLY A 129 -0.82 -9.97 -10.02
CA GLY A 129 -0.73 -11.20 -10.82
C GLY A 129 -1.84 -12.18 -10.44
N LYS A 130 -2.05 -12.41 -9.14
CA LYS A 130 -3.12 -13.25 -8.59
C LYS A 130 -3.64 -12.69 -7.28
N ALA A 131 -4.95 -12.78 -7.05
CA ALA A 131 -5.56 -12.48 -5.76
C ALA A 131 -6.51 -13.63 -5.38
N ARG A 132 -6.50 -14.05 -4.12
CA ARG A 132 -7.39 -15.10 -3.60
C ARG A 132 -7.79 -14.80 -2.16
N PHE A 133 -9.05 -15.03 -1.83
CA PHE A 133 -9.48 -15.06 -0.43
C PHE A 133 -8.92 -16.30 0.25
N LEU A 134 -8.58 -16.16 1.54
CA LEU A 134 -8.11 -17.23 2.42
C LEU A 134 -9.22 -17.73 3.33
#